data_AF-A0A925KBC4-F1
#
_entry.id   AF-A0A925KBC4-F1
#
_cell.length_a   1.000
_cell.length_b   1.000
_cell.length_c   1.000
_cell.angle_alpha   90.00
_cell.angle_beta   90.00
_cell.angle_gamma   90.00
#
_symmetry.space_group_name_H-M   'P 1'
#
loop_
_entity.id
_entity.type
_entity.pdbx_description
1 polymer ?
#
loop_
_entity_poly.entity_id
_entity_poly.type
_entity_poly.pdbx_seq_one_letter_code
_entity_poly.pdbx_strand_id
1 'polypeptide(L)' 'ALWPLLKPGGRLLYVTCSLFKAEGQDQIDSFLQRQGAGTALLDPHSPGHLLPLADNPAQGPASRHQALQDGFFYALIHKT' A
#
# COMPACT_ATOMS: atom_id res chain seq x y z
N ALA A 1 -1.80 -11.72 14.66
CA ALA A 1 -1.99 -10.44 13.93
C ALA A 1 -0.81 -9.52 14.21
N LEU A 2 -0.31 -8.77 13.23
CA LEU A 2 0.87 -7.89 13.40
C LEU A 2 0.54 -6.52 13.99
N TRP A 3 -0.65 -5.96 13.69
CA TRP A 3 -1.06 -4.61 14.13
C TRP A 3 -0.96 -4.35 15.66
N PRO A 4 -1.35 -5.30 16.55
CA PRO A 4 -1.21 -5.10 17.98
C PRO A 4 0.25 -5.01 18.46
N LEU A 5 1.21 -5.54 17.69
CA LEU A 5 2.63 -5.54 18.05
C LEU A 5 3.32 -4.18 17.83
N LEU A 6 2.69 -3.28 17.08
CA LEU A 6 3.19 -1.93 16.86
C LEU A 6 2.91 -1.04 18.09
N LYS A 7 3.91 -0.30 18.54
CA LYS A 7 3.70 0.84 19.45
C LYS A 7 2.97 1.99 18.73
N PRO A 8 2.32 2.92 19.45
CA PRO A 8 1.91 4.21 18.90
C PRO A 8 3.07 4.92 18.18
N GLY A 9 2.80 5.53 17.03
CA GLY A 9 3.80 6.04 16.09
C GLY A 9 4.51 4.97 15.25
N GLY A 10 4.12 3.70 15.37
CA GLY A 10 4.64 2.59 14.56
C GLY A 10 4.12 2.61 13.12
N ARG A 11 4.79 1.87 12.23
CA ARG A 11 4.43 1.76 10.81
C ARG A 11 4.26 0.30 10.39
N LEU A 12 3.20 0.01 9.66
CA LEU A 12 2.93 -1.29 9.05
C LEU A 12 2.92 -1.13 7.53
N LEU A 13 3.80 -1.86 6.83
CA LEU A 13 3.78 -1.92 5.37
C LEU A 13 3.09 -3.23 4.94
N TYR A 14 2.01 -3.11 4.17
CA TYR A 14 1.32 -4.23 3.53
C TYR A 14 1.72 -4.29 2.06
N VAL A 15 2.16 -5.46 1.62
CA VAL A 15 2.65 -5.70 0.26
C VAL A 15 2.10 -7.02 -0.28
N THR A 16 1.69 -7.03 -1.54
CA THR A 16 1.26 -8.25 -2.25
C THR A 16 1.71 -8.17 -3.71
N CYS A 17 2.01 -9.33 -4.32
CA CYS A 17 2.29 -9.46 -5.76
C CYS A 17 1.01 -9.74 -6.58
N SER A 18 -0.15 -9.32 -6.08
CA SER A 18 -1.43 -9.45 -6.77
C SER A 18 -1.87 -8.13 -7.41
N LEU A 19 -2.56 -8.27 -8.54
CA LEU A 19 -3.21 -7.18 -9.26
C LEU A 19 -4.67 -6.98 -8.83
N PHE A 20 -5.25 -7.92 -8.09
CA PHE A 20 -6.67 -7.89 -7.74
C PHE A 20 -6.92 -6.94 -6.56
N LYS A 21 -7.85 -6.00 -6.73
CA LYS A 21 -8.26 -5.06 -5.68
C LYS A 21 -8.70 -5.77 -4.40
N ALA A 22 -9.37 -6.91 -4.54
CA ALA A 22 -9.81 -7.78 -3.44
C ALA A 22 -8.66 -8.26 -2.55
N GLU A 23 -7.43 -8.29 -3.05
CA GLU A 23 -6.24 -8.70 -2.32
C GLU A 23 -5.35 -7.50 -1.92
N GLY A 24 -5.56 -6.32 -2.50
CA GLY A 24 -4.84 -5.09 -2.20
C GLY A 24 -5.71 -4.06 -1.50
N GLN A 25 -6.26 -3.12 -2.28
CA GLN A 25 -6.98 -1.95 -1.78
C GLN A 25 -8.17 -2.32 -0.88
N ASP A 26 -8.98 -3.30 -1.26
CA ASP A 26 -10.19 -3.66 -0.51
C ASP A 26 -9.82 -4.23 0.87
N GLN A 27 -8.67 -4.91 0.99
CA GLN A 27 -8.14 -5.39 2.26
C GLN A 27 -7.70 -4.24 3.16
N ILE A 28 -7.08 -3.20 2.60
CA ILE A 28 -6.68 -2.00 3.34
C ILE A 28 -7.91 -1.22 3.79
N ASP A 29 -8.87 -0.98 2.92
CA ASP A 29 -10.10 -0.25 3.26
C ASP A 29 -10.86 -0.97 4.37
N SER A 30 -11.03 -2.28 4.23
CA SER A 30 -11.66 -3.12 5.24
C SER A 30 -10.87 -3.15 6.55
N PHE A 31 -9.54 -3.15 6.48
CA PHE A 31 -8.68 -3.04 7.66
C PHE A 31 -8.89 -1.71 8.38
N LEU A 32 -8.84 -0.58 7.67
CA LEU A 32 -9.00 0.76 8.24
C LEU A 32 -10.39 0.95 8.86
N GLN A 33 -11.45 0.44 8.22
CA GLN A 33 -12.82 0.50 8.74
C GLN A 33 -12.99 -0.27 10.06
N ARG A 34 -12.25 -1.35 10.27
CA ARG A 34 -12.28 -2.11 11.52
C ARG A 34 -11.49 -1.45 12.65
N GLN A 35 -10.58 -0.53 12.33
CA GLN A 35 -9.83 0.21 13.35
C GLN A 35 -10.67 1.37 13.87
N GLY A 36 -10.45 1.75 15.13
CA GLY A 36 -11.08 2.95 15.69
C GLY A 36 -10.66 4.21 14.91
N ALA A 37 -11.56 5.18 14.80
CA ALA A 37 -11.29 6.42 14.09
C ALA A 37 -9.99 7.08 14.59
N GLY A 38 -9.09 7.39 13.66
CA GLY A 38 -7.81 8.05 13.98
C GLY A 38 -6.74 7.16 14.63
N THR A 39 -6.90 5.83 14.65
CA THR A 39 -5.87 4.90 15.18
C THR A 39 -4.97 4.30 14.10
N ALA A 40 -5.48 4.22 12.87
CA ALA A 40 -4.77 3.75 11.70
C ALA A 40 -4.99 4.74 10.55
N LEU A 41 -3.90 5.22 9.96
CA LEU A 41 -3.93 6.20 8.87
C LEU A 41 -3.12 5.67 7.70
N LEU A 42 -3.73 5.61 6.51
CA LEU A 42 -3.01 5.32 5.28
C LEU A 42 -2.09 6.49 4.94
N ASP A 43 -0.82 6.19 4.65
CA ASP A 43 0.13 7.18 4.17
C ASP A 43 -0.29 7.68 2.78
N PRO A 44 -0.47 9.00 2.57
CA PRO A 44 -0.85 9.57 1.27
C PRO A 44 0.14 9.27 0.12
N HIS A 45 1.39 8.94 0.44
CA HIS A 45 2.40 8.56 -0.54
C HIS A 45 2.44 7.05 -0.83
N SER A 46 1.51 6.27 -0.26
CA SER A 46 1.35 4.85 -0.59
C SER A 46 1.05 4.69 -2.08
N PRO A 47 1.87 3.93 -2.84
CA PRO A 47 1.68 3.79 -4.28
C PRO A 47 0.38 3.05 -4.67
N GLY A 48 -0.17 2.22 -3.79
CA GLY A 48 -1.32 1.37 -4.13
C GLY A 48 -0.94 0.30 -5.16
N HIS A 49 -1.79 0.08 -6.16
CA HIS A 49 -1.54 -0.91 -7.22
C HIS A 49 -0.56 -0.37 -8.26
N LEU A 50 0.62 -0.96 -8.32
CA LEU A 50 1.60 -0.81 -9.38
C LEU A 50 1.35 -1.89 -10.43
N LEU A 51 0.52 -1.55 -11.42
CA LEU A 51 0.23 -2.44 -12.55
C LEU A 51 1.42 -2.48 -13.52
N PRO A 52 1.70 -3.63 -14.14
CA PRO A 52 2.71 -3.77 -15.19
C PRO A 52 2.15 -3.23 -16.52
N LEU A 53 1.82 -1.94 -16.56
CA LEU A 53 1.46 -1.22 -17.79
C LEU A 53 2.52 -0.16 -18.10
N ALA A 54 2.84 -0.03 -19.39
CA ALA A 54 3.76 0.99 -19.91
C ALA A 54 3.29 2.44 -19.64
N ASP A 55 2.00 2.63 -19.35
CA ASP A 55 1.33 3.95 -19.30
C ASP A 55 1.14 4.51 -17.87
N ASN A 56 1.75 3.91 -16.84
CA ASN A 56 1.77 4.56 -15.52
C ASN A 56 2.51 5.91 -15.63
N PRO A 57 1.91 7.03 -15.18
CA PRO A 57 2.54 8.34 -15.30
C PRO A 57 3.89 8.30 -14.60
N ALA A 58 4.94 8.60 -15.37
CA ALA A 58 6.33 8.58 -14.93
C ALA A 58 6.52 9.49 -13.70
N GLN A 59 6.50 8.90 -12.50
CA GLN A 59 6.88 9.63 -11.28
C GLN A 59 8.41 9.70 -11.20
N GLY A 60 8.98 10.66 -11.94
CA GLY A 60 10.37 11.09 -11.77
C GLY A 60 11.43 10.33 -12.58
N PRO A 61 12.70 10.75 -12.47
CA PRO A 61 13.80 10.31 -13.34
C PRO A 61 14.16 8.81 -13.25
N ALA A 62 13.51 8.06 -12.35
CA ALA A 62 13.60 6.59 -12.26
C ALA A 62 12.78 5.86 -13.34
N SER A 63 11.93 6.55 -14.09
CA SER A 63 11.10 5.96 -15.17
C SER A 63 11.86 5.49 -16.41
N ARG A 64 13.21 5.50 -16.38
CA ARG A 64 14.04 4.86 -17.43
C ARG A 64 14.26 3.37 -17.23
N HIS A 65 13.79 2.79 -16.12
CA HIS A 65 13.65 1.36 -16.01
C HIS A 65 12.22 1.00 -16.42
N GLN A 66 12.06 0.76 -17.73
CA GLN A 66 10.91 0.12 -18.33
C GLN A 66 10.63 -1.16 -17.53
N ALA A 67 9.69 -1.06 -16.58
CA ALA A 67 9.58 -2.03 -15.51
C ALA A 67 8.89 -3.29 -16.05
N LEU A 68 9.72 -4.23 -16.52
CA LEU A 68 9.50 -5.68 -16.45
C LEU A 68 9.39 -6.12 -14.97
N GLN A 69 8.61 -5.42 -14.16
CA GLN A 69 8.37 -5.76 -12.77
C GLN A 69 6.98 -6.40 -12.74
N ASP A 70 6.89 -7.62 -12.20
CA ASP A 70 5.62 -8.23 -11.86
C ASP A 70 4.79 -7.20 -11.06
N GLY A 71 3.48 -7.11 -11.27
CA GLY A 71 2.71 -6.08 -10.59
C GLY A 71 2.58 -6.32 -9.09
N PHE A 72 2.57 -5.23 -8.32
CA PHE A 72 2.53 -5.26 -6.86
C PHE A 72 1.51 -4.27 -6.31
N PHE A 73 1.10 -4.48 -5.08
CA PHE A 73 0.36 -3.52 -4.27
C PHE A 73 1.18 -3.13 -3.04
N TYR A 74 1.25 -1.82 -2.74
CA TYR A 74 1.92 -1.28 -1.55
C TYR A 74 1.02 -0.30 -0.80
N ALA A 75 0.84 -0.53 0.50
CA ALA A 75 0.16 0.38 1.41
C ALA A 75 0.92 0.52 2.73
N LEU A 76 1.34 1.75 3.06
CA LEU A 76 1.97 2.07 4.33
C LEU A 76 0.93 2.65 5.28
N ILE A 77 0.78 2.05 6.46
CA ILE A 77 -0.18 2.48 7.47
C ILE A 77 0.57 2.96 8.71
N HIS A 78 0.22 4.14 9.19
CA HIS A 78 0.70 4.72 10.44
C HIS A 78 -0.24 4.33 11.58
N LYS A 79 0.34 3.79 12.65
CA LYS A 79 -0.36 3.60 13.92
C LYS A 79 -0.21 4.86 14.75
N THR A 80 -1.34 5.41 15.15
CA THR A 80 -1.40 6.63 15.97
C THR A 80 -1.38 6.30 17.45
#